data_AF-A0A437K2F1-F1
#
_entry.id   AF-A0A437K2F1-F1
#
_cell.length_a   1.000
_cell.length_b   1.000
_cell.length_c   1.000
_cell.angle_alpha   90.00
_cell.angle_beta   90.00
_cell.angle_gamma   90.00
#
_symmetry.space_group_name_H-M   'P 1'
#
loop_
_entity.id
_entity.type
_entity.pdbx_description
1 polymer ?
#
loop_
_entity_poly.entity_id
_entity_poly.type
_entity_poly.pdbx_seq_one_letter_code
_entity_poly.pdbx_strand_id
1 'polypeptide(L)' 'MNPVVGLDVSKGESQVQAYLDKGKPYRKGFKVSHTLEGLKELFDFLEEVKGKTGIQPPVVLESTG' A
#
# COMPACT_ATOMS: atom_id res chain seq x y z
N MET A 1 -16.17 5.96 -1.32
CA MET A 1 -15.00 5.12 -1.03
C MET A 1 -14.05 5.93 -0.18
N ASN A 2 -13.39 5.29 0.78
CA ASN A 2 -12.37 5.92 1.62
C ASN A 2 -11.16 5.00 1.60
N PRO A 3 -10.38 5.01 0.51
CA PRO A 3 -9.28 4.08 0.40
C PRO A 3 -8.18 4.44 1.38
N VAL A 4 -7.46 3.45 1.89
CA VAL A 4 -6.26 3.64 2.70
C VAL A 4 -5.28 2.53 2.38
N VAL A 5 -3.99 2.88 2.35
CA VAL A 5 -2.90 1.93 2.20
C VAL A 5 -2.03 1.99 3.45
N GLY A 6 -1.95 0.89 4.19
CA GLY A 6 -1.04 0.71 5.31
C GLY A 6 0.24 0.03 4.87
N LEU A 7 1.37 0.50 5.40
CA LEU A 7 2.68 -0.14 5.26
C LEU A 7 3.28 -0.38 6.63
N ASP A 8 3.54 -1.64 6.95
CA ASP A 8 4.38 -2.03 8.08
C ASP A 8 5.82 -2.02 7.57
N VAL A 9 6.60 -1.03 8.00
CA VAL A 9 7.95 -0.76 7.50
C VAL A 9 8.98 -1.39 8.44
N SER A 10 9.82 -2.24 7.87
CA SER A 10 10.96 -2.83 8.56
C SER A 10 12.27 -2.66 7.76
N LYS A 11 13.43 -2.96 8.34
CA LYS A 11 14.70 -2.89 7.61
C LYS A 11 14.69 -3.78 6.34
N GLY A 12 14.71 -3.13 5.17
CA GLY A 12 14.91 -3.76 3.87
C GLY A 12 13.63 -4.20 3.16
N GLU A 13 12.49 -4.25 3.85
CA GLU A 13 11.19 -4.54 3.26
C GLU A 13 10.02 -3.90 4.03
N SER A 14 8.90 -3.68 3.34
CA SER A 14 7.64 -3.30 3.96
C SER A 14 6.53 -4.28 3.59
N GLN A 15 5.61 -4.54 4.51
CA GLN A 15 4.38 -5.27 4.23
C GLN A 15 3.26 -4.26 3.92
N VAL A 16 2.60 -4.43 2.77
CA VAL A 16 1.59 -3.52 2.24
C VAL A 16 0.20 -4.15 2.38
N GLN A 17 -0.77 -3.39 2.90
CA GLN A 17 -2.19 -3.75 2.91
C GLN A 17 -3.04 -2.55 2.49
N ALA A 18 -4.05 -2.78 1.63
CA ALA A 18 -4.99 -1.74 1.24
C ALA A 18 -6.44 -2.09 1.56
N TYR A 19 -7.22 -1.06 1.83
CA TYR A 19 -8.67 -1.11 1.97
C TYR A 19 -9.26 -0.10 0.99
N LEU A 20 -10.30 -0.48 0.24
CA LEU A 20 -11.02 0.46 -0.65
C LEU A 20 -12.08 1.28 0.09
N ASP A 21 -12.55 0.74 1.21
CA ASP A 21 -13.45 1.38 2.14
C ASP A 21 -13.36 0.70 3.51
N LYS A 22 -14.03 1.25 4.52
CA LYS A 22 -14.06 0.68 5.87
C LYS A 22 -14.49 -0.79 5.84
N GLY A 23 -13.61 -1.68 6.31
CA GLY A 23 -13.85 -3.12 6.36
C GLY A 23 -13.83 -3.84 5.01
N LYS A 24 -13.42 -3.17 3.92
CA LYS A 24 -13.33 -3.76 2.57
C LYS A 24 -11.87 -3.84 2.11
N PRO A 25 -11.13 -4.91 2.47
CA PRO A 25 -9.77 -5.09 1.98
C PRO A 25 -9.79 -5.24 0.45
N TYR A 26 -8.81 -4.61 -0.20
CA TYR A 26 -8.77 -4.56 -1.65
C TYR A 26 -8.24 -5.86 -2.27
N ARG A 27 -7.20 -6.45 -1.66
CA ARG A 27 -6.62 -7.75 -2.01
C ARG A 27 -5.74 -8.26 -0.85
N LYS A 28 -5.16 -9.44 -1.00
CA LYS A 28 -4.13 -9.97 -0.07
C LYS A 28 -2.95 -9.00 -0.02
N GLY A 29 -2.47 -8.72 1.19
CA GLY A 29 -1.25 -7.95 1.38
C GLY A 29 -0.03 -8.62 0.73
N PHE A 30 0.96 -7.80 0.41
CA PHE A 30 2.20 -8.24 -0.24
C PHE A 30 3.39 -7.53 0.39
N LYS A 31 4.60 -8.07 0.18
CA LYS A 31 5.84 -7.45 0.63
C LYS A 31 6.46 -6.66 -0.50
N VAL A 32 7.10 -5.57 -0.15
CA VAL A 32 7.88 -4.75 -1.07
C VAL A 32 9.30 -4.59 -0.54
N SER A 33 10.29 -4.97 -1.33
CA SER A 33 11.70 -4.74 -1.00
C SER A 33 12.04 -3.26 -1.13
N HIS A 34 12.94 -2.74 -0.29
CA HIS A 34 13.42 -1.36 -0.36
C HIS A 34 14.47 -1.15 -1.46
N THR A 35 14.20 -1.67 -2.66
CA THR A 35 14.98 -1.44 -3.88
C THR A 35 14.20 -0.52 -4.83
N LEU A 36 14.83 -0.04 -5.90
CA LEU A 36 14.13 0.78 -6.90
C LEU A 36 12.98 0.01 -7.56
N GLU A 37 13.18 -1.27 -7.84
CA GLU A 37 12.18 -2.15 -8.43
C GLU A 37 11.01 -2.34 -7.48
N GLY A 38 11.27 -2.64 -6.20
CA GLY A 38 10.21 -2.79 -5.21
C GLY A 38 9.44 -1.48 -5.01
N LEU A 39 10.13 -0.34 -4.88
CA LEU A 39 9.46 0.95 -4.77
C LEU A 39 8.63 1.30 -6.01
N LYS A 40 9.05 0.85 -7.20
CA LYS A 40 8.22 0.95 -8.41
C LYS A 40 6.97 0.08 -8.31
N GLU A 41 7.06 -1.15 -7.81
CA GLU A 41 5.89 -2.01 -7.58
C GLU A 41 4.89 -1.38 -6.59
N LEU A 42 5.39 -0.73 -5.54
CA LEU A 42 4.56 0.04 -4.61
C LEU A 42 3.88 1.22 -5.33
N PHE A 43 4.62 1.97 -6.14
CA PHE A 43 4.07 3.09 -6.91
C PHE A 43 2.96 2.64 -7.86
N ASP A 44 3.21 1.59 -8.66
CA ASP A 44 2.24 1.02 -9.59
C ASP A 44 0.97 0.56 -8.83
N PHE A 45 1.13 0.00 -7.63
CA PHE A 45 0.00 -0.37 -6.77
C PHE A 45 -0.81 0.83 -6.27
N LEU A 46 -0.15 1.93 -5.87
CA LEU A 46 -0.85 3.15 -5.43
C LEU A 46 -1.67 3.76 -6.58
N GLU A 47 -1.12 3.79 -7.79
CA GLU A 47 -1.83 4.26 -8.99
C GLU A 47 -2.99 3.33 -9.35
N GLU A 48 -2.87 2.01 -9.16
CA GLU A 48 -3.99 1.06 -9.32
C GLU A 48 -5.13 1.36 -8.33
N VAL A 49 -4.83 1.55 -7.04
CA VAL A 49 -5.83 1.87 -6.00
C VAL A 49 -6.51 3.20 -6.32
N LYS A 50 -5.74 4.20 -6.73
CA LYS A 50 -6.25 5.51 -7.17
C LYS A 50 -7.15 5.38 -8.40
N GLY A 51 -6.73 4.62 -9.41
CA GLY A 51 -7.51 4.40 -10.63
C GLY A 51 -8.85 3.73 -10.36
N LYS A 52 -8.91 2.78 -9.42
CA LYS A 52 -10.17 2.11 -9.04
C LYS A 52 -11.10 2.95 -8.19
N THR A 53 -10.56 3.84 -7.38
CA THR A 53 -11.36 4.60 -6.40
C THR A 53 -11.64 6.03 -6.84
N GLY A 54 -10.87 6.54 -7.81
CA GLY A 54 -10.84 7.95 -8.20
C GLY A 54 -10.19 8.87 -7.16
N ILE A 55 -9.60 8.32 -6.09
CA ILE A 55 -9.11 9.05 -4.92
C ILE A 55 -7.65 8.68 -4.69
N GLN A 56 -6.78 9.68 -4.48
CA GLN A 56 -5.42 9.42 -4.01
C GLN A 56 -5.49 8.82 -2.59
N PRO A 57 -5.11 7.55 -2.38
CA PRO A 57 -5.21 6.95 -1.07
C PRO A 57 -4.20 7.61 -0.11
N PRO A 58 -4.61 7.99 1.12
CA PRO A 58 -3.65 8.22 2.20
C PRO A 58 -2.81 6.97 2.43
N VAL A 59 -1.52 7.19 2.66
CA VAL A 59 -0.56 6.16 3.01
C VAL A 59 -0.20 6.31 4.48
N VAL A 60 -0.44 5.25 5.25
CA VAL A 60 -0.09 5.17 6.68
C VAL A 60 1.15 4.30 6.80
N LEU A 61 2.23 4.87 7.35
CA LEU A 61 3.49 4.16 7.58
C LEU A 61 3.61 3.84 9.07
N GLU A 62 3.71 2.57 9.41
CA GLU A 62 3.97 2.08 10.75
C GLU A 62 5.38 1.51 10.82
N SER A 63 6.22 2.02 11.73
CA SER A 63 7.56 1.47 11.94
C SER A 63 7.47 0.26 12.88
N THR A 64 7.86 -0.92 12.39
CA THR A 64 7.72 -2.18 13.14
C THR A 64 9.05 -2.90 13.42
N GLY A 65 10.19 -2.44 12.87
CA GLY A 65 11.51 -3.02 13.17
C GLY A 65 12.69 -2.52 12.33
#